data_AF-A0A9J6B4P7-F1
#
_entry.id   AF-A0A9J6B4P7-F1
#
_cell.length_a   1.000
_cell.length_b   1.000
_cell.length_c   1.000
_cell.angle_alpha   90.00
_cell.angle_beta   90.00
_cell.angle_gamma   90.00
#
_symmetry.space_group_name_H-M   'P 1'
#
loop_
_entity.id
_entity.type
_entity.pdbx_description
1 polymer ?
#
loop_
_entity_poly.entity_id
_entity_poly.type
_entity_poly.pdbx_seq_one_letter_code
_entity_poly.pdbx_strand_id
1 'polypeptide(L)'
;MFKSNNVTARLFERQICTPAPGTSIHRARRFYENIVPSYTIYDVECPDHSFRKFTDDGLYLVSFSRNHQDLVVYRPTWLTFSCKEEDCDTHDLPLKARKFESFFTQLYSVTLASSGELICKDFFLYMESNQFGLFATSTAQIHDAPPIGGAIQGVPSVEKITFHLLRLEDGAILDERVFHNDYVNLAHSIGAFLYDDLLAIVSLRYQRIHILQIRDSGDLVDVRAIGEFCHEDDELFLNSNSQVLVNHVGNGFHHSLPESETSFLSGIKQRLLSFIFRGIWNEETDQTM
;
A
#
# COMPACT_ATOMS: atom_id res chain seq x y z
N MET A 1 12.65 -36.64 19.73
CA MET A 1 11.29 -37.19 19.77
C MET A 1 10.66 -36.98 18.41
N PHE A 2 10.29 -38.05 17.70
CA PHE A 2 9.62 -37.92 16.40
C PHE A 2 8.26 -37.26 16.59
N LYS A 3 8.03 -36.13 15.93
CA LYS A 3 6.73 -35.45 15.96
C LYS A 3 5.83 -36.09 14.92
N SER A 4 4.60 -36.43 15.31
CA SER A 4 3.60 -36.97 14.39
C SER A 4 3.24 -35.93 13.32
N ASN A 5 3.18 -36.32 12.06
CA ASN A 5 2.67 -35.46 10.96
C ASN A 5 1.16 -35.67 10.73
N ASN A 6 0.50 -36.49 11.55
CA ASN A 6 -0.92 -36.74 11.45
C ASN A 6 -1.72 -35.51 11.94
N VAL A 7 -2.57 -34.96 11.06
CA VAL A 7 -3.38 -33.75 11.32
C VAL A 7 -4.31 -33.96 12.52
N THR A 8 -4.96 -35.12 12.63
CA THR A 8 -5.86 -35.46 13.74
C THR A 8 -5.11 -35.45 15.08
N ALA A 9 -3.93 -36.08 15.14
CA ALA A 9 -3.10 -36.09 16.34
C ALA A 9 -2.67 -34.66 16.74
N ARG A 10 -2.29 -33.83 15.77
CA ARG A 10 -1.91 -32.42 16.02
C ARG A 10 -3.08 -31.54 16.44
N LEU A 11 -4.28 -31.80 15.90
CA LEU A 11 -5.50 -31.10 16.31
C LEU A 11 -5.83 -31.40 17.77
N PHE A 12 -5.81 -32.68 18.16
CA PHE A 12 -6.01 -33.09 19.55
C PHE A 12 -4.92 -32.52 20.47
N GLU A 13 -3.66 -32.53 20.04
CA GLU A 13 -2.57 -31.90 20.81
C GLU A 13 -2.80 -30.39 21.00
N ARG A 14 -3.30 -29.69 19.97
CA ARG A 14 -3.66 -28.26 20.06
C ARG A 14 -4.82 -28.00 21.03
N GLN A 15 -5.84 -28.86 21.01
CA GLN A 15 -7.08 -28.67 21.77
C GLN A 15 -6.94 -29.08 23.24
N ILE A 16 -6.19 -30.15 23.52
CA ILE A 16 -6.17 -30.79 24.84
C ILE A 16 -4.94 -30.37 25.64
N CYS A 17 -3.81 -30.12 25.00
CA CYS A 17 -2.57 -29.82 25.72
C CYS A 17 -2.41 -28.32 25.97
N THR A 18 -2.19 -27.96 27.23
CA THR A 18 -1.81 -26.60 27.60
C THR A 18 -0.40 -26.29 27.08
N PRO A 19 -0.21 -25.22 26.28
CA PRO A 19 1.12 -24.80 25.85
C PRO A 19 1.92 -24.24 27.05
N ALA A 20 3.25 -24.28 26.95
CA ALA A 20 4.10 -23.55 27.88
C ALA A 20 3.81 -22.02 27.76
N PRO A 21 4.00 -21.24 28.83
CA PRO A 21 3.79 -19.78 28.79
C PRO A 21 4.49 -19.13 27.59
N GLY A 22 3.78 -18.28 26.84
CA GLY A 22 4.31 -17.59 25.66
C GLY A 22 4.45 -18.43 24.38
N THR A 23 4.07 -19.71 24.38
CA THR A 23 4.28 -20.61 23.20
C THR A 23 3.01 -20.95 22.42
N SER A 24 1.86 -20.37 22.76
CA SER A 24 0.57 -20.65 22.13
C SER A 24 0.59 -20.44 20.60
N ILE A 25 1.18 -19.33 20.14
CA ILE A 25 1.31 -18.99 18.71
C ILE A 25 2.19 -20.00 17.98
N HIS A 26 3.34 -20.36 18.55
CA HIS A 26 4.22 -21.37 17.97
C HIS A 26 3.55 -22.74 17.89
N ARG A 27 2.72 -23.11 18.89
CA ARG A 27 1.95 -24.36 18.87
C ARG A 27 0.86 -24.33 17.80
N ALA A 28 0.16 -23.21 17.64
CA ALA A 28 -0.83 -23.02 16.60
C ALA A 28 -0.21 -23.11 15.20
N ARG A 29 0.89 -22.40 14.93
CA ARG A 29 1.60 -22.44 13.64
C ARG A 29 2.08 -23.85 13.26
N ARG A 30 2.56 -24.63 14.23
CA ARG A 30 2.97 -26.04 14.02
C ARG A 30 1.84 -26.96 13.55
N PHE A 31 0.59 -26.65 13.86
CA PHE A 31 -0.55 -27.40 13.34
C PHE A 31 -0.72 -27.14 11.84
N TYR A 32 -0.64 -25.87 11.42
CA TYR A 32 -0.80 -25.44 10.04
C TYR A 32 0.35 -25.89 9.12
N GLU A 33 1.53 -26.21 9.64
CA GLU A 33 2.62 -26.85 8.87
C GLU A 33 2.21 -28.18 8.21
N ASN A 34 1.17 -28.84 8.73
CA ASN A 34 0.68 -30.14 8.23
C ASN A 34 -0.67 -30.02 7.51
N ILE A 35 -1.19 -28.81 7.34
CA ILE A 35 -2.36 -28.56 6.49
C ILE A 35 -1.83 -28.17 5.11
N VAL A 36 -1.99 -29.08 4.17
CA VAL A 36 -1.71 -28.85 2.75
C VAL A 36 -3.03 -28.76 1.99
N PRO A 37 -3.08 -28.05 0.84
CA PRO A 37 -4.23 -28.12 -0.05
C PRO A 37 -4.59 -29.58 -0.35
N SER A 38 -5.84 -29.96 -0.08
CA SER A 38 -6.30 -31.34 -0.26
C SER A 38 -6.68 -31.66 -1.71
N TYR A 39 -6.96 -30.63 -2.51
CA TYR A 39 -7.40 -30.77 -3.89
C TYR A 39 -7.06 -29.51 -4.69
N THR A 40 -6.60 -29.66 -5.93
CA THR A 40 -6.39 -28.56 -6.88
C THR A 40 -7.29 -28.78 -8.08
N ILE A 41 -8.09 -27.78 -8.41
CA ILE A 41 -8.98 -27.81 -9.58
C ILE A 41 -8.29 -27.04 -10.69
N TYR A 42 -8.09 -27.71 -11.82
CA TYR A 42 -7.50 -27.13 -13.02
C TYR A 42 -8.60 -26.73 -14.01
N ASP A 43 -8.24 -25.86 -14.96
CA ASP A 43 -9.09 -25.45 -16.08
C ASP A 43 -10.47 -24.90 -15.63
N VAL A 44 -10.48 -24.16 -14.53
CA VAL A 44 -11.67 -23.41 -14.10
C VAL A 44 -11.91 -22.27 -15.09
N GLU A 45 -13.13 -22.19 -15.61
CA GLU A 45 -13.64 -21.09 -16.42
C GLU A 45 -13.69 -19.83 -15.56
N CYS A 46 -12.68 -18.96 -15.69
CA CYS A 46 -12.56 -17.70 -14.96
C CYS A 46 -12.99 -16.50 -15.82
N PRO A 47 -13.57 -15.45 -15.21
CA PRO A 47 -13.78 -14.19 -15.90
C PRO A 47 -12.43 -13.58 -16.33
N ASP A 48 -12.46 -12.76 -17.39
CA ASP A 48 -11.29 -12.06 -17.95
C ASP A 48 -10.90 -10.86 -17.06
N HIS A 49 -10.50 -11.16 -15.82
CA HIS A 49 -10.15 -10.20 -14.79
C HIS A 49 -8.71 -10.40 -14.32
N SER A 50 -8.09 -9.32 -13.85
CA SER A 50 -6.82 -9.37 -13.14
C SER A 50 -7.08 -9.64 -11.66
N PHE A 51 -6.88 -10.88 -11.20
CA PHE A 51 -7.01 -11.24 -9.80
C PHE A 51 -5.84 -10.70 -8.98
N ARG A 52 -6.14 -9.98 -7.89
CA ARG A 52 -5.12 -9.31 -7.07
C ARG A 52 -4.74 -10.11 -5.85
N LYS A 53 -5.62 -10.18 -4.85
CA LYS A 53 -5.43 -10.96 -3.62
C LYS A 53 -6.74 -11.13 -2.87
N PHE A 54 -6.73 -12.05 -1.92
CA PHE A 54 -7.71 -12.11 -0.85
C PHE A 54 -7.39 -11.07 0.23
N THR A 55 -8.41 -10.59 0.93
CA THR A 55 -8.22 -10.00 2.26
C THR A 55 -7.72 -11.07 3.24
N ASP A 56 -7.00 -10.67 4.29
CA ASP A 56 -6.34 -11.60 5.20
C ASP A 56 -7.34 -12.46 5.99
N ASP A 57 -8.58 -11.98 6.15
CA ASP A 57 -9.71 -12.73 6.71
C ASP A 57 -10.39 -13.69 5.72
N GLY A 58 -10.02 -13.63 4.43
CA GLY A 58 -10.60 -14.43 3.36
C GLY A 58 -12.05 -14.07 2.99
N LEU A 59 -12.58 -12.93 3.45
CA LEU A 59 -13.97 -12.52 3.15
C LEU A 59 -14.15 -11.96 1.75
N TYR A 60 -13.09 -11.39 1.17
CA TYR A 60 -13.14 -10.74 -0.13
C TYR A 60 -11.99 -11.20 -1.02
N LEU A 61 -12.30 -11.45 -2.30
CA LEU A 61 -11.33 -11.55 -3.38
C LEU A 61 -11.40 -10.28 -4.22
N VAL A 62 -10.30 -9.54 -4.24
CA VAL A 62 -10.17 -8.28 -4.99
C VAL A 62 -9.60 -8.57 -6.37
N SER A 63 -10.23 -7.99 -7.39
CA SER A 63 -9.82 -8.11 -8.78
C SER A 63 -10.11 -6.83 -9.57
N PHE A 64 -9.54 -6.72 -10.75
CA PHE A 64 -9.73 -5.59 -11.66
C PHE A 64 -10.22 -6.07 -13.01
N SER A 65 -11.06 -5.28 -13.67
CA SER A 65 -11.46 -5.55 -15.04
C SER A 65 -10.25 -5.58 -15.99
N ARG A 66 -10.40 -6.26 -17.14
CA ARG A 66 -9.34 -6.39 -18.16
C ARG A 66 -8.76 -5.05 -18.62
N ASN A 67 -9.60 -4.02 -18.71
CA ASN A 67 -9.21 -2.67 -19.13
C ASN A 67 -8.65 -1.83 -17.98
N HIS A 68 -8.53 -2.38 -16.76
CA HIS A 68 -8.11 -1.70 -15.54
C HIS A 68 -8.90 -0.42 -15.25
N GLN A 69 -10.22 -0.44 -15.46
CA GLN A 69 -11.10 0.69 -15.14
C GLN A 69 -12.00 0.41 -13.93
N ASP A 70 -12.39 -0.85 -13.75
CA ASP A 70 -13.33 -1.26 -12.73
C ASP A 70 -12.65 -2.12 -11.68
N LEU A 71 -12.91 -1.81 -10.42
CA LEU A 71 -12.69 -2.69 -9.29
C LEU A 71 -13.85 -3.69 -9.23
N VAL A 72 -13.53 -4.98 -9.21
CA VAL A 72 -14.51 -6.07 -9.08
C VAL A 72 -14.17 -6.87 -7.83
N VAL A 73 -15.11 -6.92 -6.88
CA VAL A 73 -14.94 -7.62 -5.61
C VAL A 73 -15.88 -8.80 -5.53
N TYR A 74 -15.33 -9.95 -5.15
CA TYR A 74 -16.05 -11.20 -4.98
C TYR A 74 -16.09 -11.64 -3.53
N ARG A 75 -17.20 -12.26 -3.13
CA ARG A 75 -17.32 -13.02 -1.89
C ARG A 75 -16.98 -14.48 -2.15
N PRO A 76 -16.00 -15.08 -1.46
CA PRO A 76 -15.79 -16.51 -1.47
C PRO A 76 -16.99 -17.22 -0.84
N THR A 77 -17.66 -18.06 -1.61
CA THR A 77 -18.80 -18.88 -1.17
C THR A 77 -18.43 -20.35 -1.04
N TRP A 78 -17.33 -20.77 -1.68
CA TRP A 78 -16.79 -22.12 -1.70
C TRP A 78 -17.74 -23.18 -2.30
N LEU A 79 -17.19 -24.08 -3.10
CA LEU A 79 -17.97 -25.16 -3.67
C LEU A 79 -18.38 -26.16 -2.57
N THR A 80 -19.68 -26.32 -2.36
CA THR A 80 -20.24 -27.39 -1.53
C THR A 80 -20.97 -28.42 -2.41
N PHE A 81 -20.66 -29.70 -2.20
CA PHE A 81 -21.36 -30.82 -2.85
C PHE A 81 -21.31 -32.07 -1.96
N SER A 82 -22.25 -32.99 -2.20
CA SER A 82 -22.33 -34.29 -1.54
C SER A 82 -22.43 -35.35 -2.64
N CYS A 83 -21.57 -36.38 -2.58
CA CYS A 83 -21.74 -37.57 -3.40
C CYS A 83 -22.65 -38.57 -2.67
N LYS A 84 -23.49 -39.28 -3.40
CA LYS A 84 -24.17 -40.48 -2.90
C LYS A 84 -23.26 -41.68 -3.20
N GLU A 85 -23.17 -42.60 -2.25
CA GLU A 85 -22.13 -43.66 -2.20
C GLU A 85 -22.06 -44.55 -3.45
N GLU A 86 -23.12 -44.65 -4.26
CA GLU A 86 -23.17 -45.49 -5.48
C GLU A 86 -22.41 -44.90 -6.70
N ASP A 87 -22.08 -43.60 -6.71
CA ASP A 87 -21.38 -42.91 -7.82
C ASP A 87 -19.98 -42.38 -7.41
N CYS A 88 -19.47 -42.78 -6.23
CA CYS A 88 -18.24 -42.21 -5.66
C CYS A 88 -16.93 -42.82 -6.22
N ASP A 89 -17.02 -43.85 -7.07
CA ASP A 89 -15.86 -44.51 -7.65
C ASP A 89 -15.15 -43.64 -8.71
N THR A 90 -15.84 -42.64 -9.27
CA THR A 90 -15.23 -41.58 -10.05
C THR A 90 -14.88 -40.42 -9.11
N HIS A 91 -13.59 -40.12 -8.96
CA HIS A 91 -13.07 -38.91 -8.29
C HIS A 91 -13.48 -37.59 -8.99
N ASP A 92 -14.55 -37.61 -9.78
CA ASP A 92 -14.98 -36.52 -10.62
C ASP A 92 -15.79 -35.51 -9.81
N LEU A 93 -15.23 -34.31 -9.70
CA LEU A 93 -15.96 -33.17 -9.19
C LEU A 93 -17.19 -32.89 -10.07
N PRO A 94 -18.29 -32.36 -9.49
CA PRO A 94 -19.47 -32.00 -10.27
C PRO A 94 -19.09 -30.97 -11.33
N LEU A 95 -19.74 -30.98 -12.50
CA LEU A 95 -19.42 -30.06 -13.62
C LEU A 95 -19.39 -28.58 -13.21
N LYS A 96 -20.21 -28.18 -12.23
CA LYS A 96 -20.20 -26.82 -11.68
C LYS A 96 -18.84 -26.43 -11.06
N ALA A 97 -18.04 -27.38 -10.59
CA ALA A 97 -16.70 -27.15 -10.06
C ALA A 97 -15.72 -26.57 -11.10
N ARG A 98 -16.04 -26.65 -12.39
CA ARG A 98 -15.25 -26.01 -13.46
C ARG A 98 -15.61 -24.54 -13.66
N LYS A 99 -16.57 -23.99 -12.91
CA LYS A 99 -17.01 -22.60 -13.03
C LYS A 99 -16.55 -21.76 -11.86
N PHE A 100 -15.99 -20.59 -12.14
CA PHE A 100 -15.54 -19.64 -11.12
C PHE A 100 -16.68 -19.24 -10.16
N GLU A 101 -17.91 -19.09 -10.68
CA GLU A 101 -19.07 -18.67 -9.90
C GLU A 101 -19.49 -19.70 -8.82
N SER A 102 -19.01 -20.93 -8.94
CA SER A 102 -19.23 -21.95 -7.90
C SER A 102 -18.40 -21.73 -6.64
N PHE A 103 -17.37 -20.89 -6.70
CA PHE A 103 -16.48 -20.58 -5.58
C PHE A 103 -16.63 -19.12 -5.13
N PHE A 104 -17.06 -18.25 -6.04
CA PHE A 104 -17.05 -16.81 -5.84
C PHE A 104 -18.34 -16.20 -6.36
N THR A 105 -18.96 -15.34 -5.56
CA THR A 105 -20.11 -14.53 -5.98
C THR A 105 -19.68 -13.09 -6.10
N GLN A 106 -19.90 -12.46 -7.25
CA GLN A 106 -19.60 -11.04 -7.42
C GLN A 106 -20.47 -10.22 -6.46
N LEU A 107 -19.85 -9.40 -5.62
CA LEU A 107 -20.56 -8.49 -4.72
C LEU A 107 -20.90 -7.20 -5.44
N TYR A 108 -19.89 -6.56 -6.02
CA TYR A 108 -20.05 -5.30 -6.75
C TYR A 108 -18.94 -5.12 -7.79
N SER A 109 -19.19 -4.19 -8.70
CA SER A 109 -18.24 -3.68 -9.67
C SER A 109 -18.34 -2.16 -9.66
N VAL A 110 -17.23 -1.46 -9.45
CA VAL A 110 -17.19 0.00 -9.31
C VAL A 110 -16.10 0.56 -10.21
N THR A 111 -16.45 1.53 -11.05
CA THR A 111 -15.50 2.22 -11.91
C THR A 111 -14.66 3.19 -11.06
N LEU A 112 -13.34 2.97 -11.02
CA LEU A 112 -12.39 3.84 -10.33
C LEU A 112 -11.65 4.75 -11.29
N ALA A 113 -11.32 4.25 -12.49
CA ALA A 113 -10.52 4.98 -13.44
C ALA A 113 -11.40 5.52 -14.58
N SER A 114 -11.19 6.80 -14.93
CA SER A 114 -11.86 7.44 -16.06
C SER A 114 -10.88 8.34 -16.80
N SER A 115 -11.26 8.87 -17.97
CA SER A 115 -10.53 9.97 -18.63
C SER A 115 -9.04 9.71 -18.90
N GLY A 116 -8.67 8.47 -19.24
CA GLY A 116 -7.28 8.08 -19.53
C GLY A 116 -6.49 7.61 -18.31
N GLU A 117 -7.08 7.63 -17.13
CA GLU A 117 -6.55 6.94 -15.95
C GLU A 117 -6.73 5.42 -16.09
N LEU A 118 -5.81 4.66 -15.51
CA LEU A 118 -5.92 3.22 -15.30
C LEU A 118 -5.71 2.90 -13.83
N ILE A 119 -6.38 1.86 -13.33
CA ILE A 119 -6.13 1.31 -12.00
C ILE A 119 -4.69 0.79 -11.94
N CYS A 120 -3.97 1.22 -10.91
CA CYS A 120 -2.66 0.71 -10.57
C CYS A 120 -2.83 -0.69 -9.95
N LYS A 121 -2.92 -1.73 -10.79
CA LYS A 121 -3.18 -3.12 -10.37
C LYS A 121 -2.23 -3.65 -9.28
N ASP A 122 -1.05 -3.05 -9.15
CA ASP A 122 -0.03 -3.42 -8.17
C ASP A 122 -0.10 -2.67 -6.84
N PHE A 123 -1.13 -1.85 -6.66
CA PHE A 123 -1.43 -1.09 -5.45
C PHE A 123 -2.80 -1.48 -4.88
N PHE A 124 -2.80 -1.98 -3.65
CA PHE A 124 -4.01 -2.18 -2.87
C PHE A 124 -3.63 -2.33 -1.40
N LEU A 125 -4.05 -1.36 -0.59
CA LEU A 125 -3.92 -1.37 0.87
C LEU A 125 -5.30 -1.44 1.49
N TYR A 126 -5.41 -1.94 2.72
CA TYR A 126 -6.66 -1.96 3.46
C TYR A 126 -6.37 -1.93 4.95
N MET A 127 -7.30 -1.40 5.74
CA MET A 127 -7.16 -1.32 7.19
C MET A 127 -7.31 -2.70 7.83
N GLU A 128 -6.69 -2.95 8.98
CA GLU A 128 -6.81 -4.24 9.70
C GLU A 128 -8.26 -4.60 10.05
N SER A 129 -9.13 -3.59 10.22
CA SER A 129 -10.58 -3.77 10.41
C SER A 129 -11.32 -4.30 9.17
N ASN A 130 -10.67 -4.34 8.00
CA ASN A 130 -11.24 -4.66 6.68
C ASN A 130 -12.48 -3.84 6.32
N GLN A 131 -12.68 -2.69 6.98
CA GLN A 131 -13.79 -1.80 6.70
C GLN A 131 -13.53 -0.99 5.42
N PHE A 132 -12.29 -0.49 5.28
CA PHE A 132 -11.89 0.37 4.17
C PHE A 132 -10.71 -0.20 3.39
N GLY A 133 -10.78 -0.01 2.07
CA GLY A 133 -9.73 -0.34 1.11
C GLY A 133 -9.26 0.91 0.38
N LEU A 134 -7.97 0.99 0.14
CA LEU A 134 -7.31 2.07 -0.58
C LEU A 134 -6.80 1.56 -1.92
N PHE A 135 -7.28 2.19 -2.98
CA PHE A 135 -6.93 1.90 -4.36
C PHE A 135 -6.29 3.13 -5.00
N ALA A 136 -5.61 2.95 -6.11
CA ALA A 136 -5.02 4.06 -6.84
C ALA A 136 -5.25 3.93 -8.34
N THR A 137 -5.47 5.06 -8.98
CA THR A 137 -5.51 5.21 -10.43
C THR A 137 -4.48 6.25 -10.85
N SER A 138 -4.01 6.13 -12.09
CA SER A 138 -3.02 7.05 -12.64
C SER A 138 -3.16 7.21 -14.14
N THR A 139 -2.88 8.41 -14.65
CA THR A 139 -2.60 8.59 -16.08
C THR A 139 -1.23 8.02 -16.47
N ALA A 140 -0.92 8.05 -17.76
CA ALA A 140 0.37 7.59 -18.26
C ALA A 140 1.54 8.44 -17.72
N GLN A 141 2.70 7.79 -17.51
CA GLN A 141 3.91 8.46 -17.09
C GLN A 141 4.54 9.28 -18.24
N ILE A 142 5.04 10.46 -17.91
CA ILE A 142 5.76 11.37 -18.77
C ILE A 142 7.22 11.39 -18.29
N HIS A 143 8.11 10.72 -19.02
CA HIS A 143 9.50 10.54 -18.60
C HIS A 143 10.34 11.84 -18.67
N ASP A 144 10.13 12.67 -19.70
CA ASP A 144 10.92 13.88 -19.95
C ASP A 144 10.23 15.16 -19.44
N ALA A 145 9.57 15.08 -18.29
CA ALA A 145 8.84 16.21 -17.72
C ALA A 145 9.79 17.25 -17.07
N PRO A 146 9.66 18.55 -17.38
CA PRO A 146 10.55 19.58 -16.86
C PRO A 146 10.45 19.75 -15.33
N PRO A 147 11.54 20.13 -14.64
CA PRO A 147 11.61 20.25 -13.17
C PRO A 147 10.96 21.54 -12.66
N ILE A 148 9.67 21.74 -12.96
CA ILE A 148 8.92 22.95 -12.57
C ILE A 148 8.54 22.86 -11.08
N GLY A 149 8.61 23.99 -10.35
CA GLY A 149 8.05 24.10 -8.99
C GLY A 149 8.75 23.26 -7.94
N GLY A 150 10.07 23.08 -8.03
CA GLY A 150 10.86 22.28 -7.08
C GLY A 150 10.87 20.78 -7.40
N ALA A 151 10.34 20.36 -8.55
CA ALA A 151 10.43 18.99 -9.03
C ALA A 151 11.89 18.56 -9.30
N ILE A 152 12.19 17.29 -9.05
CA ILE A 152 13.53 16.72 -9.26
C ILE A 152 13.74 16.35 -10.73
N GLN A 153 14.87 16.85 -11.27
CA GLN A 153 15.31 16.53 -12.62
C GLN A 153 15.47 15.03 -12.83
N GLY A 154 14.91 14.51 -13.93
CA GLY A 154 15.00 13.11 -14.31
C GLY A 154 14.00 12.17 -13.60
N VAL A 155 13.22 12.67 -12.65
CA VAL A 155 12.06 11.92 -12.13
C VAL A 155 10.89 12.08 -13.11
N PRO A 156 10.17 11.01 -13.49
CA PRO A 156 8.98 11.12 -14.33
C PRO A 156 7.88 11.98 -13.70
N SER A 157 6.90 12.39 -14.50
CA SER A 157 5.66 13.03 -14.03
C SER A 157 4.47 12.15 -14.39
N VAL A 158 3.51 12.04 -13.51
CA VAL A 158 2.16 11.56 -13.82
C VAL A 158 1.24 12.75 -13.65
N GLU A 159 0.49 13.06 -14.71
CA GLU A 159 -0.40 14.23 -14.71
C GLU A 159 -1.41 14.18 -13.57
N LYS A 160 -2.01 13.00 -13.33
CA LYS A 160 -2.99 12.77 -12.28
C LYS A 160 -2.80 11.39 -11.66
N ILE A 161 -2.62 11.36 -10.34
CA ILE A 161 -2.64 10.16 -9.51
C ILE A 161 -3.77 10.34 -8.50
N THR A 162 -4.73 9.42 -8.48
CA THR A 162 -5.86 9.49 -7.55
C THR A 162 -5.82 8.29 -6.61
N PHE A 163 -5.81 8.54 -5.31
CA PHE A 163 -6.05 7.52 -4.29
C PHE A 163 -7.53 7.52 -3.94
N HIS A 164 -8.20 6.38 -4.03
CA HIS A 164 -9.61 6.22 -3.72
C HIS A 164 -9.76 5.42 -2.44
N LEU A 165 -10.47 5.99 -1.46
CA LEU A 165 -10.87 5.31 -0.23
C LEU A 165 -12.26 4.70 -0.44
N LEU A 166 -12.37 3.39 -0.30
CA LEU A 166 -13.60 2.64 -0.52
C LEU A 166 -14.03 1.87 0.71
N ARG A 167 -15.33 1.76 0.93
CA ARG A 167 -15.90 0.77 1.85
C ARG A 167 -15.92 -0.60 1.18
N LEU A 168 -15.25 -1.57 1.81
CA LEU A 168 -15.10 -2.91 1.22
C LEU A 168 -16.41 -3.71 1.18
N GLU A 169 -17.36 -3.40 2.07
CA GLU A 169 -18.64 -4.11 2.16
C GLU A 169 -19.51 -3.96 0.90
N ASP A 170 -19.63 -2.74 0.38
CA ASP A 170 -20.57 -2.38 -0.69
C ASP A 170 -19.94 -1.63 -1.88
N GLY A 171 -18.64 -1.30 -1.80
CA GLY A 171 -17.91 -0.63 -2.86
C GLY A 171 -18.15 0.88 -2.93
N ALA A 172 -18.78 1.48 -1.92
CA ALA A 172 -18.97 2.92 -1.89
C ALA A 172 -17.61 3.64 -1.87
N ILE A 173 -17.38 4.53 -2.84
CA ILE A 173 -16.25 5.46 -2.83
C ILE A 173 -16.58 6.54 -1.80
N LEU A 174 -15.77 6.64 -0.76
CA LEU A 174 -16.00 7.53 0.38
C LEU A 174 -15.27 8.86 0.20
N ASP A 175 -14.00 8.80 -0.21
CA ASP A 175 -13.17 9.98 -0.41
C ASP A 175 -12.03 9.71 -1.40
N GLU A 176 -11.42 10.78 -1.91
CA GLU A 176 -10.36 10.73 -2.90
C GLU A 176 -9.25 11.73 -2.60
N ARG A 177 -7.99 11.30 -2.76
CA ARG A 177 -6.83 12.19 -2.72
C ARG A 177 -6.13 12.23 -4.06
N VAL A 178 -6.14 13.40 -4.71
CA VAL A 178 -5.53 13.61 -6.01
C VAL A 178 -4.17 14.30 -5.89
N PHE A 179 -3.17 13.78 -6.60
CA PHE A 179 -1.86 14.39 -6.81
C PHE A 179 -1.70 14.73 -8.28
N HIS A 180 -1.21 15.94 -8.56
CA HIS A 180 -1.06 16.45 -9.92
C HIS A 180 0.41 16.65 -10.26
N ASN A 181 0.79 16.26 -11.48
CA ASN A 181 2.15 16.43 -12.01
C ASN A 181 3.23 15.94 -11.03
N ASP A 182 2.99 14.77 -10.44
CA ASP A 182 3.82 14.17 -9.40
C ASP A 182 4.17 12.73 -9.78
N TYR A 183 5.06 12.10 -9.03
CA TYR A 183 5.40 10.71 -9.17
C TYR A 183 5.39 10.02 -7.82
N VAL A 184 4.41 9.14 -7.63
CA VAL A 184 4.34 8.20 -6.51
C VAL A 184 4.58 6.80 -7.06
N ASN A 185 5.54 6.07 -6.50
CA ASN A 185 5.83 4.71 -6.96
C ASN A 185 4.81 3.70 -6.41
N LEU A 186 3.72 3.49 -7.13
CA LEU A 186 2.64 2.58 -6.73
C LEU A 186 2.96 1.10 -6.97
N ALA A 187 4.05 0.79 -7.67
CA ALA A 187 4.45 -0.60 -7.91
C ALA A 187 4.74 -1.29 -6.57
N HIS A 188 4.08 -2.43 -6.34
CA HIS A 188 4.18 -3.19 -5.10
C HIS A 188 3.91 -2.38 -3.83
N SER A 189 3.15 -1.28 -3.94
CA SER A 189 2.85 -0.37 -2.81
C SER A 189 4.09 0.24 -2.15
N ILE A 190 5.19 0.42 -2.88
CA ILE A 190 6.44 0.98 -2.32
C ILE A 190 6.28 2.45 -1.91
N GLY A 191 5.53 3.22 -2.69
CA GLY A 191 5.34 4.65 -2.53
C GLY A 191 4.21 5.04 -1.57
N ALA A 192 3.50 4.08 -0.97
CA ALA A 192 2.49 4.38 0.03
C ALA A 192 2.39 3.26 1.07
N PHE A 193 2.29 3.64 2.34
CA PHE A 193 2.27 2.73 3.47
C PHE A 193 1.14 3.10 4.43
N LEU A 194 0.42 2.10 4.93
CA LEU A 194 -0.67 2.25 5.88
C LEU A 194 -0.28 1.59 7.20
N TYR A 195 -0.37 2.34 8.29
CA TYR A 195 -0.18 1.86 9.65
C TYR A 195 -1.37 2.31 10.50
N ASP A 196 -2.15 1.34 10.99
CA ASP A 196 -3.44 1.58 11.63
C ASP A 196 -4.37 2.43 10.75
N ASP A 197 -4.51 3.71 11.07
CA ASP A 197 -5.29 4.71 10.34
C ASP A 197 -4.44 5.79 9.66
N LEU A 198 -3.11 5.73 9.78
CA LEU A 198 -2.18 6.68 9.19
C LEU A 198 -1.63 6.18 7.86
N LEU A 199 -1.90 6.94 6.81
CA LEU A 199 -1.44 6.72 5.45
C LEU A 199 -0.27 7.65 5.13
N ALA A 200 0.89 7.08 4.84
CA ALA A 200 2.04 7.81 4.33
C ALA A 200 2.15 7.62 2.81
N ILE A 201 2.24 8.70 2.03
CA ILE A 201 2.41 8.69 0.57
C ILE A 201 3.68 9.46 0.22
N VAL A 202 4.59 8.83 -0.52
CA VAL A 202 5.88 9.40 -0.90
C VAL A 202 5.80 9.99 -2.32
N SER A 203 5.72 11.32 -2.38
CA SER A 203 5.99 12.11 -3.58
C SER A 203 7.49 12.08 -3.86
N LEU A 204 7.90 11.29 -4.84
CA LEU A 204 9.30 11.20 -5.26
C LEU A 204 9.70 12.41 -6.08
N ARG A 205 8.79 12.95 -6.91
CA ARG A 205 9.09 14.09 -7.77
C ARG A 205 9.37 15.36 -6.96
N TYR A 206 8.65 15.58 -5.87
CA TYR A 206 8.84 16.76 -4.99
C TYR A 206 9.51 16.42 -3.64
N GLN A 207 9.95 15.17 -3.47
CA GLN A 207 10.63 14.68 -2.26
C GLN A 207 9.88 15.04 -0.98
N ARG A 208 8.60 14.70 -0.97
CA ARG A 208 7.67 15.00 0.10
C ARG A 208 6.95 13.74 0.53
N ILE A 209 6.80 13.55 1.84
CA ILE A 209 5.99 12.50 2.44
C ILE A 209 4.71 13.17 2.93
N HIS A 210 3.59 12.78 2.34
CA HIS A 210 2.26 13.20 2.77
C HIS A 210 1.75 12.20 3.82
N ILE A 211 1.41 12.69 5.00
CA ILE A 211 0.80 11.92 6.07
C ILE A 211 -0.68 12.30 6.12
N LEU A 212 -1.53 11.34 5.80
CA LEU A 212 -2.98 11.45 5.88
C LEU A 212 -3.50 10.51 6.97
N GLN A 213 -4.67 10.82 7.51
CA GLN A 213 -5.38 9.96 8.45
C GLN A 213 -6.73 9.56 7.86
N ILE A 214 -7.02 8.25 7.87
CA ILE A 214 -8.31 7.68 7.49
C ILE A 214 -9.22 7.76 8.72
N ARG A 215 -10.29 8.55 8.65
CA ARG A 215 -11.26 8.65 9.74
C ARG A 215 -12.31 7.54 9.65
N ASP A 216 -12.87 7.15 10.79
CA ASP A 216 -14.00 6.20 10.86
C ASP A 216 -15.23 6.67 10.05
N SER A 217 -15.36 7.99 9.83
CA SER A 217 -16.39 8.59 8.97
C SER A 217 -16.20 8.29 7.48
N GLY A 218 -15.01 7.82 7.07
CA GLY A 218 -14.68 7.57 5.67
C GLY A 218 -13.97 8.73 4.98
N ASP A 219 -13.35 9.65 5.73
CA ASP A 219 -12.64 10.81 5.17
C ASP A 219 -11.11 10.62 5.21
N LEU A 220 -10.42 11.14 4.20
CA LEU A 220 -8.96 11.26 4.12
C LEU A 220 -8.54 12.67 4.57
N VAL A 221 -7.96 12.78 5.76
CA VAL A 221 -7.55 14.08 6.33
C VAL A 221 -6.03 14.25 6.21
N ASP A 222 -5.57 15.29 5.51
CA ASP A 222 -4.16 15.68 5.51
C ASP A 222 -3.73 16.08 6.94
N VAL A 223 -2.78 15.35 7.53
CA VAL A 223 -2.26 15.60 8.88
C VAL A 223 -0.98 16.42 8.81
N ARG A 224 -0.06 16.01 7.94
CA ARG A 224 1.26 16.65 7.81
C ARG A 224 1.89 16.36 6.47
N ALA A 225 2.73 17.27 5.99
CA ALA A 225 3.68 17.02 4.92
C ALA A 225 5.11 17.16 5.45
N ILE A 226 6.00 16.24 5.09
CA ILE A 226 7.41 16.25 5.46
C ILE A 226 8.23 16.28 4.18
N GLY A 227 8.97 17.35 3.92
CA GLY A 227 9.76 17.47 2.69
C GLY A 227 10.74 18.62 2.81
N GLU A 228 10.52 19.68 2.04
CA GLU A 228 11.23 20.96 2.15
C GLU A 228 11.19 21.51 3.59
N PHE A 229 10.02 21.47 4.21
CA PHE A 229 9.81 21.76 5.62
C PHE A 229 9.47 20.46 6.36
N CYS A 230 10.03 20.28 7.54
CA CYS A 230 9.79 19.11 8.40
C CYS A 230 8.86 19.45 9.59
N HIS A 231 8.78 20.72 9.94
CA HIS A 231 7.85 21.27 10.91
C HIS A 231 6.99 22.37 10.26
N GLU A 232 5.79 22.59 10.80
CA GLU A 232 4.81 23.53 10.24
C GLU A 232 5.28 24.99 10.31
N ASP A 233 6.18 25.30 11.24
CA ASP A 233 6.75 26.63 11.49
C ASP A 233 8.12 26.86 10.84
N ASP A 234 8.72 25.84 10.19
CA ASP A 234 10.06 25.93 9.58
C ASP A 234 10.14 27.10 8.58
N GLU A 235 9.09 27.30 7.77
CA GLU A 235 9.04 28.38 6.78
C GLU A 235 9.12 29.77 7.44
N LEU A 236 8.39 29.96 8.56
CA LEU A 236 8.42 31.22 9.32
C LEU A 236 9.80 31.47 9.92
N PHE A 237 10.43 30.44 10.48
CA PHE A 237 11.78 30.56 11.05
C PHE A 237 12.82 30.88 9.98
N LEU A 238 12.79 30.21 8.82
CA LEU A 238 13.73 30.47 7.73
C LEU A 238 13.57 31.87 7.16
N ASN A 239 12.33 32.32 6.96
CA ASN A 239 12.01 33.68 6.47
C ASN A 239 12.41 34.78 7.47
N SER A 240 12.27 34.54 8.78
CA SER A 240 12.69 35.50 9.79
C SER A 240 14.22 35.69 9.84
N ASN A 241 14.98 34.61 9.62
CA ASN A 241 16.44 34.65 9.62
C ASN A 241 17.04 35.26 8.34
N SER A 242 16.42 35.06 7.18
CA SER A 242 16.85 35.69 5.93
C SER A 242 16.66 37.21 5.95
N GLN A 243 15.63 37.73 6.64
CA GLN A 243 15.44 39.18 6.84
C GLN A 243 16.52 39.83 7.73
N VAL A 244 17.05 39.10 8.72
CA VAL A 244 18.14 39.60 9.59
C VAL A 244 19.45 39.78 8.81
N LEU A 245 19.72 38.90 7.83
CA LEU A 245 20.93 39.00 7.01
C LEU A 245 20.91 40.23 6.09
N VAL A 246 19.74 40.64 5.61
CA VAL A 246 19.58 41.82 4.73
C VAL A 246 19.71 43.13 5.53
N ASN A 247 19.24 43.18 6.78
CA ASN A 247 19.28 44.39 7.60
C ASN A 247 20.67 44.71 8.19
N HIS A 248 21.62 43.78 8.17
CA HIS A 248 23.00 44.02 8.63
C HIS A 248 23.95 44.51 7.52
N VAL A 249 23.52 44.56 6.27
CA VAL A 249 24.27 45.19 5.18
C VAL A 249 23.72 46.59 4.95
N GLY A 250 24.27 47.55 5.68
CA GLY A 250 23.90 48.96 5.57
C GLY A 250 24.06 49.52 4.15
N ASN A 251 23.11 50.36 3.75
CA ASN A 251 23.17 51.40 2.71
C ASN A 251 24.14 51.19 1.54
N GLY A 252 23.63 50.70 0.40
CA GLY A 252 24.26 50.97 -0.89
C GLY A 252 23.87 49.99 -2.00
N PHE A 253 23.11 50.51 -2.98
CA PHE A 253 22.88 49.96 -4.32
C PHE A 253 21.98 48.72 -4.46
N HIS A 254 20.78 48.97 -4.99
CA HIS A 254 19.97 47.98 -5.70
C HIS A 254 20.75 47.40 -6.88
N HIS A 255 21.35 46.24 -6.70
CA HIS A 255 21.60 45.30 -7.78
C HIS A 255 20.89 44.00 -7.42
N SER A 256 19.90 43.66 -8.24
CA SER A 256 19.35 42.30 -8.34
C SER A 256 20.50 41.36 -8.68
N LEU A 257 21.13 40.75 -7.68
CA LEU A 257 22.00 39.61 -7.91
C LEU A 257 21.13 38.45 -8.40
N PRO A 258 21.56 37.71 -9.43
CA PRO A 258 20.95 36.43 -9.75
C PRO A 258 21.17 35.51 -8.54
N GLU A 259 20.13 34.76 -8.14
CA GLU A 259 20.19 33.73 -7.11
C GLU A 259 21.23 32.66 -7.49
N SER A 260 22.51 32.95 -7.25
CA SER A 260 23.61 32.03 -7.45
C SER A 260 23.64 31.04 -6.28
N GLU A 261 22.97 29.91 -6.47
CA GLU A 261 23.49 28.56 -6.20
C GLU A 261 24.38 28.38 -4.96
N THR A 262 23.88 28.72 -3.78
CA THR A 262 24.30 28.02 -2.55
C THR A 262 23.07 27.37 -1.94
N SER A 263 22.51 26.40 -2.66
CA SER A 263 21.41 25.57 -2.17
C SER A 263 21.97 24.63 -1.11
N PHE A 264 22.10 25.13 0.12
CA PHE A 264 22.24 24.26 1.28
C PHE A 264 21.13 23.22 1.23
N LEU A 265 21.50 21.95 1.39
CA LEU A 265 20.53 20.89 1.57
C LEU A 265 19.63 21.27 2.75
N SER A 266 18.31 21.25 2.55
CA SER A 266 17.31 21.64 3.54
C SER A 266 16.34 20.49 3.82
N GLY A 267 15.51 20.68 4.85
CA GLY A 267 14.40 19.79 5.17
C GLY A 267 14.82 18.34 5.35
N ILE A 268 14.05 17.44 4.72
CA ILE A 268 14.22 15.99 4.87
C ILE A 268 15.55 15.49 4.31
N LYS A 269 16.06 16.08 3.21
CA LYS A 269 17.36 15.71 2.63
C LYS A 269 18.49 15.91 3.63
N GLN A 270 18.53 17.11 4.22
CA GLN A 270 19.57 17.48 5.17
C GLN A 270 19.52 16.59 6.41
N ARG A 271 18.31 16.33 6.93
CA ARG A 271 18.12 15.48 8.11
C ARG A 271 18.53 14.03 7.85
N LEU A 272 18.15 13.45 6.71
CA LEU A 272 18.53 12.09 6.34
C LEU A 272 20.05 11.98 6.14
N LEU A 273 20.68 12.90 5.42
CA LEU A 273 22.14 12.88 5.22
C LEU A 273 22.88 13.08 6.53
N SER A 274 22.39 13.96 7.42
CA SER A 274 22.96 14.14 8.75
C SER A 274 22.82 12.89 9.61
N PHE A 275 21.68 12.20 9.53
CA PHE A 275 21.43 10.95 10.23
C PHE A 275 22.38 9.85 9.74
N ILE A 276 22.50 9.67 8.42
CA ILE A 276 23.40 8.68 7.80
C ILE A 276 24.86 8.99 8.18
N PHE A 277 25.28 10.25 8.04
CA PHE A 277 26.63 10.67 8.39
C PHE A 277 26.95 10.39 9.86
N ARG A 278 26.04 10.74 10.78
CA ARG A 278 26.22 10.45 12.22
C ARG A 278 26.27 8.94 12.50
N GLY A 279 25.48 8.13 11.79
CA GLY A 279 25.54 6.68 11.89
C GLY A 279 26.93 6.14 11.53
N ILE A 280 27.42 6.51 10.34
CA ILE A 280 28.75 6.09 9.86
C ILE A 280 29.86 6.59 10.78
N TRP A 281 29.81 7.86 11.19
CA TRP A 281 30.83 8.46 12.05
C TRP A 281 30.91 7.79 13.42
N ASN A 282 29.78 7.44 14.01
CA ASN A 282 29.75 6.75 15.31
C ASN A 282 30.26 5.30 15.21
N GLU A 283 30.01 4.62 14.09
CA GLU A 283 30.55 3.27 13.83
C GLU A 283 32.09 3.26 13.69
N GLU A 284 32.69 4.30 13.11
CA GLU A 284 34.16 4.44 13.02
C GLU A 284 34.81 4.65 14.39
N THR A 285 34.15 5.34 15.32
CA THR A 285 34.68 5.55 16.69
C THR A 285 34.66 4.28 17.55
N ASP A 286 33.80 3.31 17.25
CA ASP A 286 33.69 2.04 18.01
C ASP A 286 34.69 0.96 17.55
N GLN A 287 35.51 1.21 16.51
CA GLN A 287 36.56 0.28 16.07
C GLN A 287 37.86 0.36 16.89
N THR A 288 37.83 0.98 18.07
CA THR A 288 38.94 0.97 19.03
C THR A 288 38.62 0.10 20.25
N MET A 289 38.60 -1.22 20.05
CA MET A 289 38.88 -2.22 21.09
C MET A 289 40.14 -3.02 20.73
#